data_AF-A0AAP0KAY6-F1
#
_entry.id   AF-A0AAP0KAY6-F1
#
_cell.length_a   1.000
_cell.length_b   1.000
_cell.length_c   1.000
_cell.angle_alpha   90.00
_cell.angle_beta   90.00
_cell.angle_gamma   90.00
#
_symmetry.space_group_name_H-M   'P 1'
#
loop_
_entity.id
_entity.type
_entity.pdbx_description
1 polymer ?
#
loop_
_entity_poly.entity_id
_entity_poly.type
_entity_poly.pdbx_seq_one_letter_code
_entity_poly.pdbx_strand_id
1 'polypeptide(L)'
;MDSINALKGYNKVGEGNLDTNNNNNPSLRKARNRLIISITSLVLLTTLIIASIIGYACLSDESEDTRENENPNSASTWSSDQILKSLCNATQHPNSCLSSLANSHASDPVELFKLSLKVSLEELLNVSSVPKRMMAKANGGKGVETALRDCEGLIGDAIDGVNKSIECFVGVGEEGLSESKVNDVRTWLSAALTDQQTCLDGLEEVGSGGVGDEMKVAMKDSVEFVSNSLAIVARIVEMGGTSVSAPPHRKLLGISVKC
;
A
#
# COMPACT_ATOMS: atom_id res chain seq x y z
N MET A 1 -53.91 41.24 9.72
CA MET A 1 -54.13 40.31 10.83
C MET A 1 -53.72 38.94 10.36
N ASP A 2 -52.67 38.46 11.00
CA ASP A 2 -51.94 37.23 10.78
C ASP A 2 -52.82 35.98 10.99
N SER A 3 -52.47 34.87 10.32
CA SER A 3 -51.94 33.70 11.03
C SER A 3 -51.54 32.55 10.11
N ILE A 4 -50.44 31.95 10.54
CA ILE A 4 -49.61 30.89 9.99
C ILE A 4 -50.30 29.53 10.11
N ASN A 5 -50.03 28.61 9.17
CA ASN A 5 -49.92 27.16 9.33
C ASN A 5 -49.25 26.62 8.06
N ALA A 6 -48.36 25.64 7.99
CA ALA A 6 -47.48 24.92 8.91
C ALA A 6 -46.65 23.99 8.00
N LEU A 7 -45.40 23.70 8.37
CA LEU A 7 -44.47 22.82 7.68
C LEU A 7 -45.07 21.42 7.36
N LYS A 8 -44.90 20.95 6.12
CA LYS A 8 -44.96 19.52 5.76
C LYS A 8 -43.70 19.15 4.99
N GLY A 9 -43.05 18.11 5.50
CA GLY A 9 -41.67 17.70 5.21
C GLY A 9 -41.36 17.35 3.75
N TYR A 10 -40.07 17.47 3.46
CA TYR A 10 -39.38 16.86 2.32
C TYR A 10 -39.70 15.38 2.23
N ASN A 11 -40.13 14.93 1.05
CA ASN A 11 -39.96 13.55 0.67
C ASN A 11 -39.90 13.38 -0.85
N LYS A 12 -39.04 12.44 -1.23
CA LYS A 12 -38.95 11.73 -2.50
C LYS A 12 -38.11 12.36 -3.61
N VAL A 13 -36.81 12.10 -3.53
CA VAL A 13 -35.89 12.10 -4.67
C VAL A 13 -36.36 11.00 -5.63
N GLY A 14 -36.55 11.34 -6.90
CA GLY A 14 -36.90 10.39 -7.95
C GLY A 14 -35.72 9.49 -8.27
N GLU A 15 -35.94 8.18 -8.21
CA GLU A 15 -35.06 7.18 -8.81
C GLU A 15 -35.02 7.41 -10.33
N GLY A 16 -33.86 7.83 -10.84
CA GLY A 16 -33.57 7.79 -12.26
C GLY A 16 -33.41 6.34 -12.70
N ASN A 17 -34.22 5.92 -13.67
CA ASN A 17 -34.12 4.64 -14.35
C ASN A 17 -32.71 4.43 -14.91
N LEU A 18 -32.03 3.39 -14.42
CA LEU A 18 -30.94 2.73 -15.15
C LEU A 18 -31.53 1.46 -15.77
N ASP A 19 -31.96 1.56 -17.03
CA ASP A 19 -32.46 0.42 -17.80
C ASP A 19 -31.31 -0.53 -18.13
N THR A 20 -31.03 -1.47 -17.21
CA THR A 20 -30.19 -2.64 -17.52
C THR A 20 -31.07 -3.65 -18.25
N ASN A 21 -30.89 -3.74 -19.57
CA ASN A 21 -31.51 -4.76 -20.42
C ASN A 21 -31.06 -6.17 -19.99
N ASN A 22 -31.80 -6.79 -19.08
CA ASN A 22 -31.61 -8.15 -18.63
C ASN A 22 -32.57 -9.09 -19.39
N ASN A 23 -32.10 -9.65 -20.49
CA ASN A 23 -32.76 -10.74 -21.18
C ASN A 23 -32.81 -11.99 -20.27
N ASN A 24 -33.92 -12.15 -19.55
CA ASN A 24 -34.18 -13.28 -18.67
C ASN A 24 -34.58 -14.54 -19.46
N ASN A 25 -33.59 -15.28 -19.96
CA ASN A 25 -33.80 -16.65 -20.46
C ASN A 25 -33.24 -17.70 -19.47
N PRO A 26 -34.08 -18.59 -18.89
CA PRO A 26 -33.66 -19.56 -17.86
C PRO A 26 -32.70 -20.64 -18.38
N SER A 27 -32.60 -20.84 -19.69
CA SER A 27 -31.67 -21.80 -20.33
C SER A 27 -30.20 -21.34 -20.24
N LEU A 28 -29.95 -20.02 -20.35
CA LEU A 28 -28.61 -19.43 -20.32
C LEU A 28 -28.05 -19.34 -18.88
N ARG A 29 -28.90 -19.27 -17.85
CA ARG A 29 -28.45 -19.31 -16.43
C ARG A 29 -27.86 -20.67 -16.06
N LYS A 30 -28.49 -21.76 -16.52
CA LYS A 30 -27.97 -23.12 -16.32
C LYS A 30 -26.66 -23.35 -17.09
N ALA A 31 -26.55 -22.83 -18.30
CA ALA A 31 -25.31 -22.88 -19.09
C ALA A 31 -24.19 -22.04 -18.46
N ARG A 32 -24.50 -20.82 -18.01
CA ARG A 32 -23.54 -19.90 -17.36
C ARG A 32 -23.03 -20.45 -16.03
N ASN A 33 -23.88 -21.09 -15.22
CA ASN A 33 -23.44 -21.74 -13.98
C ASN A 33 -22.56 -22.97 -14.25
N ARG A 34 -22.83 -23.74 -15.31
CA ARG A 34 -21.95 -24.84 -15.73
C ARG A 34 -20.60 -24.35 -16.24
N LEU A 35 -20.57 -23.21 -16.95
CA LEU A 35 -19.33 -22.57 -17.38
C LEU A 35 -18.52 -22.03 -16.19
N ILE A 36 -19.17 -21.40 -15.20
CA ILE A 36 -18.48 -20.92 -13.99
C ILE A 36 -17.86 -22.08 -13.21
N ILE A 37 -18.58 -23.19 -13.03
CA ILE A 37 -18.06 -24.39 -12.35
C ILE A 37 -16.88 -25.00 -13.14
N SER A 38 -16.95 -24.99 -14.47
CA SER A 38 -15.87 -25.48 -15.33
C SER A 38 -14.61 -24.59 -15.23
N ILE A 39 -14.77 -23.27 -15.14
CA ILE A 39 -13.67 -22.31 -15.04
C ILE A 39 -13.01 -22.38 -13.65
N THR A 40 -13.80 -22.41 -12.57
CA THR A 40 -13.24 -22.52 -11.20
C THR A 40 -12.48 -23.83 -11.02
N SER A 41 -12.98 -24.93 -11.56
CA SER A 41 -12.27 -26.22 -11.53
C SER A 41 -10.97 -26.18 -12.33
N LEU A 42 -10.95 -25.51 -13.49
CA LEU A 42 -9.73 -25.39 -14.29
C LEU A 42 -8.67 -24.53 -13.58
N VAL A 43 -9.09 -23.42 -12.98
CA VAL A 43 -8.19 -22.54 -12.21
C VAL A 43 -7.59 -23.28 -11.01
N LEU A 44 -8.38 -24.04 -10.26
CA LEU A 44 -7.89 -24.86 -9.13
C LEU A 44 -6.89 -25.94 -9.58
N LEU A 45 -7.08 -26.54 -10.75
CA LEU A 45 -6.12 -27.51 -11.29
C LEU A 45 -4.81 -26.82 -11.72
N THR A 46 -4.89 -25.64 -12.33
CA THR A 46 -3.69 -24.90 -12.74
C THR A 46 -2.87 -24.39 -11.56
N THR A 47 -3.49 -23.96 -10.45
CA THR A 47 -2.75 -23.50 -9.26
C THR A 47 -2.00 -24.62 -8.56
N LEU A 48 -2.58 -25.83 -8.50
CA LEU A 48 -1.91 -27.00 -7.92
C LEU A 48 -0.71 -27.46 -8.75
N ILE A 49 -0.80 -27.38 -10.08
CA ILE A 49 0.32 -27.71 -10.97
C ILE A 49 1.47 -26.70 -10.80
N ILE A 50 1.16 -25.39 -10.73
CA ILE A 50 2.17 -24.34 -10.51
C ILE A 50 2.83 -24.49 -9.13
N ALA A 51 2.05 -24.75 -8.08
CA ALA A 51 2.58 -24.99 -6.74
C ALA A 51 3.47 -26.24 -6.67
N SER A 52 3.16 -27.28 -7.46
CA SER A 52 3.97 -28.50 -7.55
C SER A 52 5.29 -28.25 -8.26
N ILE A 53 5.31 -27.43 -9.33
CA ILE A 53 6.55 -27.10 -10.06
C ILE A 53 7.48 -26.22 -9.21
N ILE A 54 6.94 -25.24 -8.50
CA ILE A 54 7.71 -24.40 -7.57
C ILE A 54 8.19 -25.21 -6.36
N GLY A 55 7.33 -26.11 -5.84
CA GLY A 55 7.70 -27.03 -4.77
C GLY A 55 8.82 -28.00 -5.16
N TYR A 56 8.81 -28.53 -6.39
CA TYR A 56 9.92 -29.35 -6.91
C TYR A 56 11.19 -28.54 -7.15
N ALA A 57 11.09 -27.30 -7.66
CA ALA A 57 12.25 -26.45 -7.89
C ALA A 57 12.94 -25.99 -6.58
N CYS A 58 12.19 -25.83 -5.49
CA CYS A 58 12.76 -25.50 -4.18
C CYS A 58 13.35 -26.73 -3.44
N LEU A 59 13.06 -27.96 -3.88
CA LEU A 59 13.55 -29.20 -3.25
C LEU A 59 14.79 -29.79 -3.93
N SER A 60 15.27 -29.18 -5.01
CA SER A 60 16.50 -29.58 -5.69
C SER A 60 17.41 -28.37 -5.92
N ASP A 61 17.83 -27.74 -4.83
CA ASP A 61 19.08 -26.98 -4.82
C ASP A 61 20.06 -27.72 -3.90
N GLU A 62 20.71 -28.73 -4.49
CA GLU A 62 21.99 -29.22 -4.00
C GLU A 62 23.06 -28.46 -4.78
N SER A 63 23.57 -27.39 -4.17
CA SER A 63 24.78 -26.69 -4.61
C SER A 63 25.91 -26.96 -3.62
N GLU A 64 26.75 -27.96 -3.96
CA GLU A 64 28.18 -28.01 -3.62
C GLU A 64 28.87 -26.80 -4.32
N ASP A 65 29.88 -26.09 -3.80
CA ASP A 65 30.72 -26.15 -2.62
C ASP A 65 31.43 -24.78 -2.53
N THR A 66 31.62 -24.20 -1.33
CA THR A 66 32.90 -23.62 -0.91
C THR A 66 32.84 -23.49 0.61
N ARG A 67 33.30 -24.54 1.31
CA ARG A 67 33.50 -24.51 2.76
C ARG A 67 34.60 -23.52 3.16
N GLU A 68 34.22 -22.36 3.70
CA GLU A 68 35.07 -21.63 4.63
C GLU A 68 34.77 -22.09 6.07
N ASN A 69 35.83 -22.30 6.85
CA ASN A 69 35.81 -22.91 8.17
C ASN A 69 34.87 -22.19 9.17
N GLU A 70 33.69 -22.73 9.43
CA GLU A 70 32.84 -22.29 10.55
C GLU A 70 33.16 -23.07 11.83
N ASN A 71 33.60 -22.32 12.84
CA ASN A 71 33.54 -22.70 14.24
C ASN A 71 32.07 -22.65 14.69
N PRO A 72 31.47 -23.73 15.25
CA PRO A 72 30.01 -23.84 15.40
C PRO A 72 29.39 -23.01 16.55
N ASN A 73 30.04 -21.92 16.98
CA ASN A 73 29.64 -21.14 18.16
C ASN A 73 29.55 -19.61 17.96
N SER A 74 29.47 -19.11 16.72
CA SER A 74 29.12 -17.70 16.48
C SER A 74 27.73 -17.61 15.87
N ALA A 75 26.76 -17.09 16.62
CA ALA A 75 25.54 -16.57 16.02
C ALA A 75 25.94 -15.58 14.90
N SER A 76 25.55 -15.88 13.66
CA SER A 76 25.94 -15.08 12.49
C SER A 76 25.39 -13.66 12.65
N THR A 77 26.24 -12.73 13.09
CA THR A 77 25.88 -11.31 13.17
C THR A 77 25.95 -10.74 11.77
N TRP A 78 24.79 -10.42 11.18
CA TRP A 78 24.74 -9.83 9.85
C TRP A 78 25.34 -8.43 9.87
N SER A 79 26.07 -8.05 8.82
CA SER A 79 26.53 -6.68 8.64
C SER A 79 25.37 -5.74 8.30
N SER A 80 25.52 -4.44 8.56
CA SER A 80 24.52 -3.42 8.18
C SER A 80 24.17 -3.49 6.68
N ASP A 81 25.17 -3.74 5.82
CA ASP A 81 24.97 -3.88 4.38
C ASP A 81 24.15 -5.13 4.01
N GLN A 82 24.35 -6.25 4.72
CA GLN A 82 23.58 -7.47 4.50
C GLN A 82 22.11 -7.28 4.93
N ILE A 83 21.89 -6.60 6.05
CA ILE A 83 20.55 -6.27 6.54
C ILE A 83 19.85 -5.35 5.54
N LEU A 84 20.49 -4.26 5.15
CA LEU A 84 19.93 -3.31 4.18
C LEU A 84 19.60 -4.00 2.84
N LYS A 85 20.50 -4.83 2.31
CA LYS A 85 20.23 -5.60 1.08
C LYS A 85 19.06 -6.57 1.24
N SER A 86 18.96 -7.27 2.37
CA SER A 86 17.84 -8.18 2.64
C SER A 86 16.50 -7.44 2.69
N LEU A 87 16.46 -6.27 3.32
CA LEU A 87 15.26 -5.44 3.38
C LEU A 87 14.88 -4.91 1.99
N CYS A 88 15.83 -4.33 1.25
CA CYS A 88 15.55 -3.73 -0.05
C CYS A 88 15.23 -4.76 -1.15
N ASN A 89 15.80 -5.96 -1.10
CA ASN A 89 15.48 -7.03 -2.05
C ASN A 89 14.04 -7.54 -1.93
N ALA A 90 13.37 -7.31 -0.79
CA ALA A 90 11.96 -7.64 -0.63
C ALA A 90 11.02 -6.57 -1.22
N THR A 91 11.55 -5.43 -1.66
CA THR A 91 10.77 -4.32 -2.21
C THR A 91 10.56 -4.46 -3.72
N GLN A 92 9.53 -3.80 -4.25
CA GLN A 92 9.32 -3.70 -5.70
C GLN A 92 10.30 -2.73 -6.37
N HIS A 93 10.96 -1.85 -5.59
CA HIS A 93 11.92 -0.86 -6.08
C HIS A 93 13.26 -0.98 -5.34
N PRO A 94 14.00 -2.09 -5.51
CA PRO A 94 15.21 -2.37 -4.74
C PRO A 94 16.30 -1.31 -4.93
N ASN A 95 16.45 -0.78 -6.14
CA ASN A 95 17.44 0.26 -6.43
C ASN A 95 17.14 1.57 -5.70
N SER A 96 15.88 2.03 -5.72
CA SER A 96 15.51 3.27 -5.04
C SER A 96 15.58 3.11 -3.52
N CYS A 97 15.17 1.95 -2.99
CA CYS A 97 15.34 1.58 -1.58
C CYS A 97 16.81 1.64 -1.14
N LEU A 98 17.72 0.99 -1.89
CA LEU A 98 19.14 0.98 -1.56
C LEU A 98 19.71 2.39 -1.60
N SER A 99 19.42 3.15 -2.66
CA SER A 99 19.98 4.51 -2.82
C SER A 99 19.51 5.47 -1.73
N SER A 100 18.27 5.35 -1.26
CA SER A 100 17.72 6.27 -0.25
C SER A 100 18.20 5.93 1.17
N LEU A 101 18.64 4.70 1.42
CA LEU A 101 19.06 4.24 2.76
C LEU A 101 20.57 3.99 2.90
N ALA A 102 21.34 4.01 1.82
CA ALA A 102 22.77 3.67 1.82
C ALA A 102 23.63 4.47 2.82
N ASN A 103 23.31 5.75 3.04
CA ASN A 103 24.09 6.63 3.92
C ASN A 103 23.66 6.57 5.40
N SER A 104 22.73 5.69 5.76
CA SER A 104 22.23 5.59 7.13
C SER A 104 23.23 4.99 8.11
N HIS A 105 24.11 4.10 7.64
CA HIS A 105 24.98 3.24 8.47
C HIS A 105 24.24 2.43 9.56
N ALA A 106 22.90 2.40 9.52
CA ALA A 106 22.09 1.75 10.52
C ALA A 106 22.18 0.22 10.38
N SER A 107 22.44 -0.45 11.51
CA SER A 107 22.46 -1.91 11.60
C SER A 107 21.14 -2.48 12.11
N ASP A 108 20.27 -1.66 12.70
CA ASP A 108 18.98 -2.10 13.21
C ASP A 108 17.90 -2.05 12.09
N PRO A 109 17.24 -3.17 11.76
CA PRO A 109 16.14 -3.19 10.80
C PRO A 109 15.02 -2.20 11.15
N VAL A 110 14.71 -2.01 12.43
CA VAL A 110 13.65 -1.09 12.87
C VAL A 110 14.07 0.36 12.62
N GLU A 111 15.32 0.72 12.90
CA GLU A 111 15.89 2.02 12.54
C GLU A 111 15.85 2.27 11.02
N LEU A 112 16.26 1.28 10.20
CA LEU A 112 16.19 1.37 8.74
C LEU A 112 14.75 1.60 8.25
N PHE A 113 13.77 0.95 8.88
CA PHE A 113 12.36 1.19 8.56
C PHE A 113 11.91 2.61 8.91
N LYS A 114 12.27 3.13 10.10
CA LYS A 114 11.96 4.53 10.46
C LYS A 114 12.57 5.52 9.47
N LEU A 115 13.78 5.25 8.98
CA LEU A 115 14.43 6.05 7.95
C LEU A 115 13.66 5.98 6.63
N SER A 116 13.20 4.80 6.21
CA SER A 116 12.37 4.64 5.01
C SER A 116 11.06 5.46 5.07
N LEU A 117 10.43 5.52 6.25
CA LEU A 117 9.22 6.32 6.47
C LEU A 117 9.51 7.82 6.35
N LYS A 118 10.65 8.28 6.86
CA LYS A 118 11.08 9.68 6.73
C LYS A 118 11.34 10.07 5.29
N VAL A 119 12.03 9.21 4.52
CA VAL A 119 12.24 9.41 3.07
C VAL A 119 10.90 9.50 2.34
N SER A 120 9.97 8.59 2.66
CA SER A 120 8.62 8.61 2.08
C SER A 120 7.87 9.91 2.39
N LEU A 121 7.95 10.38 3.63
CA LEU A 121 7.32 11.63 4.06
C LEU A 121 7.94 12.84 3.35
N GLU A 122 9.28 12.88 3.25
CA GLU A 122 9.99 13.96 2.56
C GLU A 122 9.54 14.09 1.11
N GLU A 123 9.44 12.99 0.37
CA GLU A 123 8.97 13.05 -1.02
C GLU A 123 7.49 13.40 -1.14
N LEU A 124 6.63 12.91 -0.24
CA LEU A 124 5.23 13.33 -0.18
C LEU A 124 5.09 14.84 0.05
N LEU A 125 5.91 15.41 0.95
CA LEU A 125 5.95 16.85 1.19
C LEU A 125 6.48 17.61 -0.04
N ASN A 126 7.50 17.10 -0.74
CA ASN A 126 7.99 17.69 -1.98
C ASN A 126 6.91 17.79 -3.05
N VAL A 127 6.07 16.74 -3.19
CA VAL A 127 5.02 16.70 -4.20
C VAL A 127 3.72 17.40 -3.79
N SER A 128 3.50 17.68 -2.50
CA SER A 128 2.27 18.31 -1.97
C SER A 128 1.89 19.64 -2.64
N SER A 129 2.89 20.41 -3.08
CA SER A 129 2.67 21.71 -3.73
C SER A 129 2.47 21.61 -5.25
N VAL A 130 2.72 20.43 -5.84
CA VAL A 130 2.67 20.21 -7.30
C VAL A 130 1.28 20.46 -7.86
N PRO A 131 0.18 19.93 -7.29
CA PRO A 131 -1.14 20.13 -7.88
C PRO A 131 -1.52 21.61 -7.93
N LYS A 132 -1.23 22.36 -6.86
CA LYS A 132 -1.45 23.80 -6.79
C LYS A 132 -0.65 24.58 -7.85
N ARG A 133 0.60 24.20 -8.08
CA ARG A 133 1.44 24.80 -9.12
C ARG A 133 0.92 24.47 -10.52
N MET A 134 0.42 23.26 -10.74
CA MET A 134 -0.19 22.85 -12.00
C MET A 134 -1.50 23.60 -12.25
N MET A 135 -2.36 23.78 -11.24
CA MET A 135 -3.59 24.57 -11.37
C MET A 135 -3.30 26.00 -11.86
N ALA A 136 -2.22 26.62 -11.36
CA ALA A 136 -1.83 27.97 -11.78
C ALA A 136 -1.30 28.07 -13.23
N LYS A 137 -0.87 26.95 -13.82
CA LYS A 137 -0.29 26.87 -15.17
C LYS A 137 -1.23 26.21 -16.19
N ALA A 138 -2.17 25.41 -15.72
CA ALA A 138 -3.02 24.60 -16.56
C ALA A 138 -4.04 25.50 -17.27
N ASN A 139 -4.05 25.45 -18.60
CA ASN A 139 -5.22 25.82 -19.41
C ASN A 139 -6.27 24.69 -19.45
N GLY A 140 -6.12 23.69 -18.57
CA GLY A 140 -7.08 22.60 -18.42
C GLY A 140 -8.38 23.17 -17.87
N GLY A 141 -9.50 22.88 -18.54
CA GLY A 141 -10.80 23.38 -18.12
C GLY A 141 -11.16 22.96 -16.69
N LYS A 142 -12.31 23.42 -16.19
CA LYS A 142 -12.78 23.24 -14.81
C LYS A 142 -12.62 21.82 -14.25
N GLY A 143 -12.77 20.77 -15.07
CA GLY A 143 -12.56 19.38 -14.66
C GLY A 143 -11.14 19.06 -14.21
N VAL A 144 -10.12 19.57 -14.92
CA VAL A 144 -8.70 19.39 -14.55
C VAL A 144 -8.38 20.15 -13.27
N GLU A 145 -8.92 21.35 -13.09
CA GLU A 145 -8.76 22.11 -11.84
C GLU A 145 -9.36 21.36 -10.64
N THR A 146 -10.55 20.78 -10.81
CA THR A 146 -11.17 19.95 -9.76
C THR A 146 -10.33 18.72 -9.44
N ALA A 147 -9.89 17.96 -10.45
CA ALA A 147 -9.05 16.79 -10.24
C ALA A 147 -7.72 17.12 -9.54
N LEU A 148 -7.09 18.26 -9.86
CA LEU A 148 -5.88 18.73 -9.17
C LEU A 148 -6.15 19.13 -7.71
N ARG A 149 -7.32 19.69 -7.41
CA ARG A 149 -7.71 20.00 -6.02
C ARG A 149 -7.97 18.74 -5.21
N ASP A 150 -8.62 17.74 -5.82
CA ASP A 150 -8.81 16.44 -5.20
C ASP A 150 -7.45 15.76 -4.97
N CYS A 151 -6.54 15.86 -5.94
CA CYS A 151 -5.17 15.36 -5.79
C CYS A 151 -4.40 16.04 -4.65
N GLU A 152 -4.54 17.36 -4.45
CA GLU A 152 -3.95 18.07 -3.30
C GLU A 152 -4.44 17.47 -1.96
N GLY A 153 -5.75 17.17 -1.86
CA GLY A 153 -6.32 16.50 -0.69
C GLY A 153 -5.77 15.09 -0.48
N LEU A 154 -5.73 14.27 -1.54
CA LEU A 154 -5.23 12.89 -1.48
C LEU A 154 -3.76 12.80 -1.09
N ILE A 155 -2.92 13.73 -1.57
CA ILE A 155 -1.51 13.80 -1.11
C ILE A 155 -1.45 14.20 0.38
N GLY A 156 -2.33 15.09 0.83
CA GLY A 156 -2.48 15.41 2.25
C GLY A 156 -2.83 14.19 3.10
N ASP A 157 -3.79 13.38 2.65
CA ASP A 157 -4.19 12.14 3.32
C ASP A 157 -3.03 11.11 3.35
N ALA A 158 -2.27 11.01 2.26
CA ALA A 158 -1.08 10.18 2.20
C ALA A 158 0.01 10.64 3.20
N ILE A 159 0.24 11.95 3.32
CA ILE A 159 1.16 12.54 4.31
C ILE A 159 0.72 12.16 5.73
N ASP A 160 -0.57 12.31 6.03
CA ASP A 160 -1.13 11.95 7.34
C ASP A 160 -0.99 10.45 7.64
N GLY A 161 -1.18 9.59 6.66
CA GLY A 161 -0.96 8.15 6.77
C GLY A 161 0.50 7.79 7.12
N VAL A 162 1.45 8.41 6.42
CA VAL A 162 2.88 8.20 6.71
C VAL A 162 3.26 8.77 8.09
N ASN A 163 2.73 9.93 8.49
CA ASN A 163 2.96 10.48 9.82
C ASN A 163 2.44 9.57 10.94
N LYS A 164 1.21 9.07 10.83
CA LYS A 164 0.66 8.08 11.78
C LYS A 164 1.53 6.83 11.85
N SER A 165 2.07 6.39 10.71
CA SER A 165 3.01 5.27 10.66
C SER A 165 4.30 5.56 11.44
N ILE A 166 4.80 6.80 11.44
CA ILE A 166 5.96 7.22 12.24
C ILE A 166 5.60 7.29 13.73
N GLU A 167 4.43 7.81 14.07
CA GLU A 167 3.93 7.94 15.46
C GLU A 167 3.82 6.59 16.17
N CYS A 168 3.51 5.52 15.42
CA CYS A 168 3.52 4.14 15.92
C CYS A 168 4.83 3.74 16.62
N PHE A 169 5.95 4.40 16.27
CA PHE A 169 7.29 4.14 16.79
C PHE A 169 7.70 5.05 17.95
N VAL A 170 6.90 6.05 18.30
CA VAL A 170 7.17 6.91 19.45
C VAL A 170 7.06 6.09 20.73
N GLY A 171 8.09 6.14 21.57
CA GLY A 171 8.14 5.38 22.83
C GLY A 171 8.32 3.86 22.66
N VAL A 172 8.62 3.38 21.44
CA VAL A 172 9.02 1.98 21.24
C VAL A 172 10.47 1.82 21.70
N GLY A 173 10.65 1.12 22.82
CA GLY A 173 11.95 0.69 23.35
C GLY A 173 12.38 -0.66 22.78
N GLU A 174 13.15 -1.44 23.55
CA GLU A 174 13.69 -2.75 23.14
C GLU A 174 12.61 -3.81 22.85
N GLU A 175 11.37 -3.60 23.28
CA GLU A 175 10.25 -4.53 23.10
C GLU A 175 9.73 -4.61 21.65
N GLY A 176 10.22 -3.74 20.76
CA GLY A 176 9.84 -3.72 19.35
C GLY A 176 8.38 -3.30 19.10
N LEU A 177 7.89 -3.51 17.87
CA LEU A 177 6.51 -3.22 17.52
C LEU A 177 5.58 -4.38 17.88
N SER A 178 4.46 -4.07 18.52
CA SER A 178 3.36 -5.04 18.66
C SER A 178 2.71 -5.34 17.30
N GLU A 179 2.10 -6.53 17.17
CA GLU A 179 1.38 -6.93 15.97
C GLU A 179 0.30 -5.91 15.56
N SER A 180 -0.40 -5.32 16.54
CA SER A 180 -1.40 -4.28 16.29
C SER A 180 -0.78 -3.05 15.62
N LYS A 181 0.36 -2.57 16.12
CA LYS A 181 1.07 -1.42 15.54
C LYS A 181 1.58 -1.71 14.12
N VAL A 182 2.10 -2.91 13.88
CA VAL A 182 2.49 -3.35 12.53
C VAL A 182 1.30 -3.31 11.57
N ASN A 183 0.13 -3.78 12.01
CA ASN A 183 -1.08 -3.79 11.18
C ASN A 183 -1.60 -2.37 10.91
N ASP A 184 -1.53 -1.47 11.89
CA ASP A 184 -1.88 -0.06 11.71
C ASP A 184 -0.93 0.59 10.68
N VAL A 185 0.39 0.42 10.83
CA VAL A 185 1.40 0.91 9.87
C VAL A 185 1.14 0.38 8.45
N ARG A 186 0.91 -0.93 8.29
CA ARG A 186 0.60 -1.51 6.98
C ARG A 186 -0.65 -0.91 6.37
N THR A 187 -1.68 -0.67 7.18
CA THR A 187 -2.93 -0.08 6.75
C THR A 187 -2.70 1.35 6.25
N TRP A 188 -1.97 2.16 7.02
CA TRP A 188 -1.71 3.54 6.68
C TRP A 188 -0.82 3.71 5.44
N LEU A 189 0.22 2.88 5.29
CA LEU A 189 1.06 2.91 4.08
C LEU A 189 0.30 2.41 2.84
N SER A 190 -0.57 1.40 2.99
CA SER A 190 -1.42 0.95 1.89
C SER A 190 -2.45 2.01 1.47
N ALA A 191 -3.01 2.73 2.44
CA ALA A 191 -3.88 3.88 2.18
C ALA A 191 -3.12 5.00 1.45
N ALA A 192 -1.93 5.38 1.93
CA ALA A 192 -1.10 6.41 1.29
C ALA A 192 -0.72 6.07 -0.18
N LEU A 193 -0.52 4.80 -0.51
CA LEU A 193 -0.34 4.38 -1.92
C LEU A 193 -1.65 4.48 -2.72
N THR A 194 -2.76 4.11 -2.11
CA THR A 194 -4.09 4.19 -2.73
C THR A 194 -4.47 5.64 -3.02
N ASP A 195 -4.20 6.56 -2.10
CA ASP A 195 -4.49 7.98 -2.26
C ASP A 195 -3.66 8.58 -3.41
N GLN A 196 -2.37 8.25 -3.46
CA GLN A 196 -1.49 8.65 -4.57
C GLN A 196 -1.98 8.12 -5.92
N GLN A 197 -2.37 6.84 -5.98
CA GLN A 197 -2.90 6.24 -7.22
C GLN A 197 -4.24 6.87 -7.61
N THR A 198 -5.12 7.15 -6.64
CA THR A 198 -6.43 7.78 -6.87
C THR A 198 -6.28 9.19 -7.44
N CYS A 199 -5.25 9.95 -7.02
CA CYS A 199 -4.93 11.24 -7.64
C CYS A 199 -4.62 11.08 -9.14
N LEU A 200 -3.77 10.11 -9.48
CA LEU A 200 -3.37 9.86 -10.87
C LEU A 200 -4.56 9.38 -11.72
N ASP A 201 -5.36 8.46 -11.18
CA ASP A 201 -6.56 7.93 -11.84
C ASP A 201 -7.58 9.04 -12.11
N GLY A 202 -7.79 9.96 -11.15
CA GLY A 202 -8.70 11.09 -11.31
C GLY A 202 -8.24 12.08 -12.40
N LEU A 203 -6.93 12.29 -12.53
CA LEU A 203 -6.35 13.10 -13.61
C LEU A 203 -6.45 12.41 -14.98
N GLU A 204 -6.35 11.08 -15.03
CA GLU A 204 -6.56 10.29 -16.24
C GLU A 204 -8.03 10.33 -16.69
N GLU A 205 -8.98 10.15 -15.76
CA GLU A 205 -10.42 10.12 -16.05
C GLU A 205 -10.93 11.41 -16.69
N VAL A 206 -10.43 12.57 -16.25
CA VAL A 206 -10.80 13.87 -16.83
C VAL A 206 -10.09 14.19 -18.15
N GLY A 207 -9.22 13.30 -18.63
CA GLY A 207 -8.45 13.52 -19.86
C GLY A 207 -7.48 14.70 -19.74
N SER A 208 -6.78 14.83 -18.61
CA SER A 208 -5.90 15.96 -18.32
C SER A 208 -4.66 16.07 -19.23
N GLY A 209 -4.39 15.04 -20.04
CA GLY A 209 -3.27 15.00 -20.99
C GLY A 209 -1.94 15.17 -20.28
N GLY A 210 -1.10 16.10 -20.78
CA GLY A 210 0.24 16.32 -20.26
C GLY A 210 0.30 16.72 -18.77
N VAL A 211 -0.79 17.20 -18.17
CA VAL A 211 -0.85 17.49 -16.73
C VAL A 211 -0.79 16.19 -15.91
N GLY A 212 -1.53 15.15 -16.32
CA GLY A 212 -1.49 13.84 -15.67
C GLY A 212 -0.12 13.18 -15.77
N ASP A 213 0.53 13.29 -16.94
CA ASP A 213 1.89 12.78 -17.13
C ASP A 213 2.91 13.51 -16.25
N GLU A 214 2.84 14.84 -16.19
CA GLU A 214 3.71 15.65 -15.32
C GLU A 214 3.49 15.29 -13.84
N MET A 215 2.24 15.05 -13.42
CA MET A 215 1.92 14.62 -12.05
C MET A 215 2.49 13.24 -11.74
N LYS A 216 2.34 12.29 -12.66
CA LYS A 216 2.89 10.93 -12.53
C LYS A 216 4.41 10.95 -12.38
N VAL A 217 5.10 11.79 -13.15
CA VAL A 217 6.55 11.97 -13.03
C VAL A 217 6.90 12.58 -11.68
N ALA A 218 6.17 13.60 -11.23
CA ALA A 218 6.42 14.24 -9.94
C ALA A 218 6.22 13.27 -8.76
N MET A 219 5.20 12.41 -8.80
CA MET A 219 4.86 11.47 -7.73
C MET A 219 5.66 10.17 -7.75
N LYS A 220 6.54 9.97 -8.73
CA LYS A 220 7.24 8.69 -8.89
C LYS A 220 7.98 8.29 -7.62
N ASP A 221 8.80 9.19 -7.09
CA ASP A 221 9.65 8.88 -5.94
C ASP A 221 8.83 8.70 -4.66
N SER A 222 7.77 9.49 -4.45
CA SER A 222 6.86 9.31 -3.30
C SER A 222 6.13 7.97 -3.35
N VAL A 223 5.68 7.52 -4.53
CA VAL A 223 5.05 6.20 -4.70
C VAL A 223 6.06 5.08 -4.44
N GLU A 224 7.25 5.15 -5.04
CA GLU A 224 8.28 4.13 -4.86
C GLU A 224 8.71 4.02 -3.40
N PHE A 225 8.93 5.13 -2.70
CA PHE A 225 9.40 5.09 -1.31
C PHE A 225 8.33 4.61 -0.33
N VAL A 226 7.07 5.04 -0.48
CA VAL A 226 5.97 4.50 0.36
C VAL A 226 5.81 2.99 0.12
N SER A 227 5.94 2.54 -1.14
CA SER A 227 5.93 1.11 -1.51
C SER A 227 7.09 0.35 -0.87
N ASN A 228 8.30 0.92 -0.89
CA ASN A 228 9.46 0.36 -0.23
C ASN A 228 9.25 0.24 1.28
N SER A 229 8.74 1.28 1.96
CA SER A 229 8.40 1.23 3.38
C SER A 229 7.40 0.12 3.69
N LEU A 230 6.34 -0.03 2.89
CA LEU A 230 5.35 -1.09 3.09
C LEU A 230 5.96 -2.50 3.01
N ALA A 231 6.87 -2.72 2.05
CA ALA A 231 7.58 -3.98 1.93
C ALA A 231 8.60 -4.21 3.06
N ILE A 232 9.31 -3.17 3.49
CA ILE A 232 10.28 -3.26 4.60
C ILE A 232 9.59 -3.68 5.90
N VAL A 233 8.45 -3.08 6.26
CA VAL A 233 7.72 -3.49 7.48
C VAL A 233 7.19 -4.91 7.37
N ALA A 234 6.84 -5.39 6.17
CA ALA A 234 6.51 -6.78 5.96
C ALA A 234 7.72 -7.69 6.24
N ARG A 235 8.88 -7.32 5.69
CA ARG A 235 10.12 -8.10 5.82
C ARG A 235 10.66 -8.17 7.25
N ILE A 236 10.56 -7.08 8.01
CA ILE A 236 11.02 -7.05 9.41
C ILE A 236 10.24 -8.05 10.28
N VAL A 237 8.94 -8.17 10.03
CA VAL A 237 8.07 -9.11 10.73
C VAL A 237 8.46 -10.56 10.41
N GLU A 238 8.84 -10.86 9.18
CA GLU A 238 9.33 -12.18 8.78
C GLU A 238 10.70 -12.52 9.40
N MET A 239 11.58 -11.53 9.52
CA MET A 239 12.92 -11.71 10.11
C MET A 239 12.90 -11.85 11.65
N GLY A 240 11.72 -11.79 12.28
CA GLY A 240 11.59 -11.85 13.74
C GLY A 240 12.05 -10.57 14.46
N GLY A 241 12.16 -9.44 13.73
CA GLY A 241 12.47 -8.13 14.31
C GLY A 241 11.35 -7.55 15.18
N THR A 242 10.24 -8.27 15.29
CA THR A 242 9.19 -8.07 16.28
C THR A 242 8.93 -9.41 16.96
N SER A 243 8.89 -9.45 18.30
CA SER A 243 8.44 -10.64 19.01
C SER A 243 6.94 -10.81 18.77
N VAL A 244 6.58 -11.47 17.66
CA VAL A 244 5.19 -11.81 17.33
C VAL A 244 4.77 -12.95 18.25
N SER A 245 4.20 -12.61 19.40
CA SER A 245 3.47 -13.59 20.20
C SER A 245 2.16 -13.93 19.48
N ALA A 246 1.89 -15.23 19.30
CA ALA A 246 0.68 -15.78 18.69
C ALA A 246 -0.63 -15.14 19.22
N PRO A 247 -1.69 -15.03 18.40
CA PRO A 247 -2.86 -14.23 18.74
C PRO A 247 -3.67 -14.87 19.88
N PRO A 248 -3.95 -14.17 21.00
CA PRO A 248 -5.06 -14.53 21.85
C PRO A 248 -6.35 -14.11 21.12
N HIS A 249 -7.27 -15.05 20.99
CA HIS A 249 -8.62 -14.93 20.42
C HIS A 249 -9.19 -13.52 20.29
N ARG A 250 -9.66 -13.20 19.06
CA ARG A 250 -10.46 -12.02 18.68
C ARG A 250 -11.28 -11.46 19.86
N LYS A 251 -10.90 -10.29 20.35
CA LYS A 251 -11.80 -9.38 21.08
C LYS A 251 -12.31 -8.31 20.12
N LEU A 252 -13.63 -8.18 20.09
CA LEU A 252 -14.39 -7.19 19.33
C LEU A 252 -14.07 -5.76 19.77
N LEU A 253 -13.87 -4.89 18.76
CA LEU A 253 -13.98 -3.42 18.74
C LEU A 253 -13.99 -2.70 20.10
N GLY A 254 -12.83 -2.67 20.75
CA GLY A 254 -12.43 -1.48 21.48
C GLY A 254 -11.87 -0.48 20.48
N ILE A 255 -12.17 0.80 20.62
CA ILE A 255 -11.40 1.88 19.99
C ILE A 255 -9.99 1.73 20.54
N SER A 256 -9.17 0.90 19.89
CA SER A 256 -7.74 0.94 20.08
C SER A 256 -7.35 2.33 19.64
N VAL A 257 -6.66 3.04 20.52
CA VAL A 257 -5.92 4.22 20.12
C VAL A 257 -4.98 3.73 19.03
N LYS A 258 -5.41 3.92 17.77
CA LYS A 258 -4.56 3.76 16.60
C LYS A 258 -3.34 4.61 16.90
N CYS A 259 -2.19 3.97 16.87
CA CYS A 259 -0.95 4.65 17.17
C CYS A 259 -0.58 5.58 16.01
#